data_AF-A0A7J5ZF55-F1
#
_entry.id   AF-A0A7J5ZF55-F1
#
_cell.length_a   1.000
_cell.length_b   1.000
_cell.length_c   1.000
_cell.angle_alpha   90.00
_cell.angle_beta   90.00
_cell.angle_gamma   90.00
#
_symmetry.space_group_name_H-M   'P 1'
#
loop_
_entity.id
_entity.type
_entity.pdbx_description
1 polymer ?
#
loop_
_entity_poly.entity_id
_entity_poly.type
_entity_poly.pdbx_seq_one_letter_code
_entity_poly.pdbx_strand_id
1 'polypeptide(L)'
;MSQVPTRQIRRLSRAQMIYWPEHFLPHINGSPVSYESLTLDLFMLGYFQLLEMSMSRSERKFRHLLCYEMFDRLGSHKWEVIRQFHKEVMEGIERGKQDWADGPVKDVPSVTVKIIEEPKVDKPPPREGHNEDSIKVEEEAARLASMPAWRRDMMKKKMDEERKQEQQAKQVKDMEEKTELERLRNLGYDETKLAPWQRQIILKKGDIAK
;
A
#
# COMPACT_ATOMS: atom_id res chain seq x y z
N MET A 1 10.94 32.92 -13.61
CA MET A 1 10.35 31.64 -14.08
C MET A 1 11.50 30.77 -14.58
N SER A 2 12.01 29.90 -13.73
CA SER A 2 13.17 29.02 -14.03
C SER A 2 12.67 27.74 -14.69
N GLN A 3 12.78 27.71 -16.02
CA GLN A 3 12.40 26.58 -16.86
C GLN A 3 13.50 25.49 -16.78
N VAL A 4 13.11 24.26 -16.41
CA VAL A 4 14.03 23.11 -16.34
C VAL A 4 14.18 22.50 -17.75
N PRO A 5 15.39 22.27 -18.27
CA PRO A 5 15.59 21.80 -19.65
C PRO A 5 15.04 20.37 -19.87
N THR A 6 13.99 20.26 -20.68
CA THR A 6 13.25 19.01 -20.96
C THR A 6 13.89 18.12 -22.05
N ARG A 7 15.22 18.11 -22.25
CA ARG A 7 15.79 17.44 -23.45
C ARG A 7 17.12 16.72 -23.23
N GLN A 8 17.12 15.69 -22.38
CA GLN A 8 18.15 14.62 -22.45
C GLN A 8 17.56 13.23 -22.14
N ILE A 9 16.43 12.87 -22.75
CA ILE A 9 16.02 11.45 -22.85
C ILE A 9 16.40 10.98 -24.25
N ARG A 10 17.72 10.90 -24.52
CA ARG A 10 18.23 10.23 -25.72
C ARG A 10 18.36 8.74 -25.43
N ARG A 11 17.32 8.01 -25.81
CA ARG A 11 17.37 6.65 -26.38
C ARG A 11 18.32 5.67 -25.65
N LEU A 12 17.95 5.29 -24.42
CA LEU A 12 18.50 4.09 -23.79
C LEU A 12 17.68 2.88 -24.26
N SER A 13 18.40 1.93 -24.82
CA SER A 13 17.93 0.62 -25.26
C SER A 13 17.02 -0.04 -24.22
N ARG A 14 16.02 -0.75 -24.72
CA ARG A 14 15.12 -1.69 -24.05
C ARG A 14 15.89 -2.89 -23.45
N ALA A 15 16.91 -2.63 -22.64
CA ALA A 15 17.37 -3.56 -21.63
C ALA A 15 16.43 -3.40 -20.44
N GLN A 16 16.06 -4.49 -19.77
CA GLN A 16 15.26 -4.48 -18.53
C GLN A 16 16.09 -3.84 -17.39
N MET A 17 16.38 -2.55 -17.48
CA MET A 17 17.08 -1.82 -16.42
C MET A 17 16.08 -1.55 -15.31
N ILE A 18 16.30 -2.21 -14.17
CA ILE A 18 15.58 -1.89 -12.94
C ILE A 18 16.07 -0.53 -12.45
N TYR A 19 15.15 0.42 -12.34
CA TYR A 19 15.45 1.74 -11.82
C TYR A 19 15.47 1.75 -10.29
N TRP A 20 16.46 2.47 -9.76
CA TRP A 20 16.71 2.68 -8.34
C TRP A 20 16.55 4.17 -7.97
N PRO A 21 16.26 4.52 -6.72
CA PRO A 21 15.95 5.90 -6.31
C PRO A 21 17.09 6.90 -6.56
N GLU A 22 18.34 6.51 -6.32
CA GLU A 22 19.55 7.30 -6.52
C GLU A 22 19.76 7.74 -7.97
N HIS A 23 19.22 6.99 -8.94
CA HIS A 23 19.29 7.37 -10.35
C HIS A 23 18.55 8.67 -10.66
N PHE A 24 17.67 9.11 -9.77
CA PHE A 24 16.87 10.32 -9.92
C PHE A 24 17.37 11.47 -9.03
N LEU A 25 18.51 11.29 -8.36
CA LEU A 25 19.09 12.31 -7.50
C LEU A 25 20.11 13.19 -8.24
N PRO A 26 20.24 14.47 -7.83
CA PRO A 26 21.31 15.31 -8.32
C PRO A 26 22.67 14.77 -7.88
N HIS A 27 23.68 14.97 -8.72
CA HIS A 27 25.05 14.58 -8.40
C HIS A 27 25.60 15.51 -7.32
N ILE A 28 26.23 14.94 -6.29
CA ILE A 28 26.87 15.68 -5.21
C ILE A 28 28.36 15.74 -5.53
N ASN A 29 28.94 16.94 -5.61
CA ASN A 29 30.34 17.16 -6.02
C ASN A 29 30.68 16.54 -7.39
N GLY A 30 29.71 16.51 -8.31
CA GLY A 30 29.88 15.92 -9.65
C GLY A 30 29.88 14.40 -9.69
N SER A 31 29.68 13.71 -8.56
CA SER A 31 29.58 12.25 -8.49
C SER A 31 28.14 11.80 -8.18
N PRO A 32 27.68 10.66 -8.74
CA PRO A 32 26.37 10.11 -8.40
C PRO A 32 26.34 9.67 -6.93
N VAL A 33 25.16 9.79 -6.30
CA VAL A 33 24.97 9.37 -4.92
C VAL A 33 24.91 7.84 -4.85
N SER A 34 25.65 7.24 -3.91
CA SER A 34 25.58 5.80 -3.69
C SER A 34 24.28 5.42 -2.98
N TYR A 35 23.67 4.31 -3.39
CA TYR A 35 22.51 3.73 -2.71
C TYR A 35 22.76 3.53 -1.20
N GLU A 36 23.96 3.04 -0.85
CA GLU A 36 24.37 2.78 0.54
C GLU A 36 24.57 4.03 1.39
N SER A 37 24.59 5.21 0.77
CA SER A 37 24.66 6.49 1.48
C SER A 37 23.34 7.25 1.53
N LEU A 38 22.28 6.72 0.93
CA LEU A 38 20.99 7.42 0.91
C LEU A 38 20.45 7.58 2.33
N THR A 39 20.25 8.82 2.74
CA THR A 39 19.38 9.15 3.88
C THR A 39 17.92 8.91 3.49
N LEU A 40 17.02 8.85 4.47
CA LEU A 40 15.58 8.69 4.23
C LEU A 40 15.06 9.78 3.27
N ASP A 41 15.48 11.02 3.46
CA ASP A 41 15.05 12.15 2.64
C ASP A 41 15.53 12.02 1.18
N LEU A 42 16.80 11.65 0.98
CA LEU A 42 17.36 11.43 -0.36
C LEU A 42 16.70 10.25 -1.04
N PHE A 43 16.48 9.15 -0.31
CA PHE A 43 15.73 8.03 -0.85
C PHE A 43 14.33 8.47 -1.30
N MET A 44 13.61 9.23 -0.48
CA MET A 44 12.26 9.68 -0.80
C MET A 44 12.19 10.61 -1.99
N LEU A 45 13.13 11.55 -2.10
CA LEU A 45 13.24 12.43 -3.25
C LEU A 45 13.37 11.62 -4.55
N GLY A 46 14.28 10.65 -4.55
CA GLY A 46 14.51 9.76 -5.69
C GLY A 46 13.31 8.84 -5.96
N TYR A 47 12.65 8.36 -4.91
CA TYR A 47 11.54 7.44 -5.00
C TYR A 47 10.30 8.07 -5.61
N PHE A 48 9.98 9.32 -5.25
CA PHE A 48 8.85 10.04 -5.86
C PHE A 48 9.06 10.20 -7.37
N GLN A 49 10.26 10.61 -7.78
CA GLN A 49 10.59 10.75 -9.20
C GLN A 49 10.55 9.41 -9.95
N LEU A 50 11.02 8.35 -9.30
CA LEU A 50 10.92 6.98 -9.80
C LEU A 50 9.47 6.54 -10.01
N LEU A 51 8.55 6.91 -9.11
CA LEU A 51 7.12 6.58 -9.23
C LEU A 51 6.39 7.37 -10.33
N GLU A 52 6.89 8.56 -10.67
CA GLU A 52 6.38 9.39 -11.78
C GLU A 52 6.75 8.84 -13.17
N MET A 53 7.73 7.95 -13.26
CA MET A 53 8.12 7.32 -14.52
C MET A 53 6.98 6.48 -15.13
N SER A 54 6.98 6.34 -16.45
CA SER A 54 6.03 5.51 -17.20
C SER A 54 6.33 4.01 -17.04
N MET A 55 6.11 3.47 -15.83
CA MET A 55 6.19 2.05 -15.50
C MET A 55 4.86 1.33 -15.77
N SER A 56 4.92 0.00 -15.86
CA SER A 56 3.72 -0.85 -15.92
C SER A 56 2.85 -0.67 -14.67
N ARG A 57 1.55 -1.01 -14.77
CA ARG A 57 0.63 -0.89 -13.61
C ARG A 57 1.07 -1.79 -12.45
N SER A 58 1.52 -3.00 -12.75
CA SER A 58 1.99 -3.97 -11.74
C SER A 58 3.27 -3.49 -11.06
N GLU A 59 4.27 -3.04 -11.81
CA GLU A 59 5.51 -2.49 -11.25
C GLU A 59 5.24 -1.26 -10.38
N ARG A 60 4.41 -0.32 -10.87
CA ARG A 60 4.04 0.87 -10.10
C ARG A 60 3.34 0.46 -8.80
N LYS A 61 2.36 -0.45 -8.86
CA LYS A 61 1.64 -0.94 -7.68
C LYS A 61 2.60 -1.62 -6.69
N PHE A 62 3.50 -2.46 -7.18
CA PHE A 62 4.50 -3.15 -6.37
C PHE A 62 5.40 -2.16 -5.62
N ARG A 63 5.97 -1.18 -6.33
CA ARG A 63 6.84 -0.15 -5.75
C ARG A 63 6.10 0.68 -4.70
N HIS A 64 4.84 1.05 -4.93
CA HIS A 64 4.03 1.73 -3.91
C HIS A 64 3.85 0.89 -2.64
N LEU A 65 3.57 -0.41 -2.79
CA LEU A 65 3.43 -1.31 -1.65
C LEU A 65 4.75 -1.52 -0.90
N LEU A 66 5.86 -1.69 -1.62
CA LEU A 66 7.18 -1.81 -1.02
C LEU A 66 7.56 -0.55 -0.23
N CYS A 67 7.32 0.62 -0.82
CA CYS A 67 7.52 1.91 -0.15
C CYS A 67 6.67 1.99 1.14
N TYR A 68 5.38 1.65 1.07
CA TYR A 68 4.50 1.61 2.24
C TYR A 68 5.03 0.71 3.36
N GLU A 69 5.47 -0.50 3.01
CA GLU A 69 6.04 -1.49 3.94
C GLU A 69 7.30 -0.95 4.63
N MET A 70 8.21 -0.33 3.88
CA MET A 70 9.39 0.33 4.45
C MET A 70 9.01 1.40 5.48
N PHE A 71 8.00 2.23 5.15
CA PHE A 71 7.51 3.26 6.05
C PHE A 71 6.89 2.71 7.31
N ASP A 72 6.19 1.58 7.24
CA ASP A 72 5.63 0.91 8.42
C ASP A 72 6.71 0.45 9.39
N ARG A 73 7.84 -0.02 8.86
CA ARG A 73 8.98 -0.52 9.65
C ARG A 73 9.80 0.58 10.32
N LEU A 74 9.70 1.85 9.89
CA LEU A 74 10.45 2.99 10.47
C LEU A 74 10.17 3.23 11.97
N GLY A 75 9.03 2.78 12.50
CA GLY A 75 8.73 2.89 13.93
C GLY A 75 9.50 1.91 14.82
N SER A 76 10.04 0.82 14.24
CA SER A 76 10.68 -0.27 14.98
C SER A 76 12.13 -0.56 14.55
N HIS A 77 12.54 -0.07 13.38
CA HIS A 77 13.86 -0.34 12.81
C HIS A 77 14.57 0.94 12.38
N LYS A 78 15.91 0.93 12.47
CA LYS A 78 16.75 2.00 11.93
C LYS A 78 16.61 2.07 10.41
N TRP A 79 16.78 3.27 9.87
CA TRP A 79 16.66 3.53 8.44
C TRP A 79 17.59 2.63 7.60
N GLU A 80 18.82 2.38 8.07
CA GLU A 80 19.80 1.56 7.35
C GLU A 80 19.29 0.13 7.14
N VAL A 81 18.61 -0.44 8.14
CA VAL A 81 18.01 -1.78 8.06
C VAL A 81 16.86 -1.80 7.05
N ILE A 82 16.06 -0.74 7.01
CA ILE A 82 14.91 -0.63 6.10
C ILE A 82 15.36 -0.40 4.66
N ARG A 83 16.40 0.41 4.46
CA ARG A 83 17.03 0.62 3.16
C ARG A 83 17.67 -0.66 2.63
N GLN A 84 18.28 -1.45 3.50
CA GLN A 84 18.82 -2.76 3.18
C GLN A 84 17.71 -3.74 2.77
N PHE A 85 16.59 -3.77 3.50
CA PHE A 85 15.41 -4.54 3.12
C PHE A 85 14.91 -4.19 1.71
N HIS A 86 14.77 -2.90 1.38
CA HIS A 86 14.40 -2.48 0.04
C HIS A 86 15.37 -3.00 -1.03
N LYS A 87 16.67 -2.92 -0.75
CA LYS A 87 17.72 -3.41 -1.65
C LYS A 87 17.54 -4.89 -1.94
N GLU A 88 17.36 -5.70 -0.91
CA GLU A 88 17.22 -7.15 -1.06
C GLU A 88 15.99 -7.54 -1.88
N VAL A 89 14.86 -6.85 -1.69
CA VAL A 89 13.65 -7.06 -2.48
C VAL A 89 13.89 -6.71 -3.94
N MET A 90 14.48 -5.55 -4.21
CA MET A 90 14.73 -5.06 -5.57
C MET A 90 15.77 -5.92 -6.32
N GLU A 91 16.84 -6.35 -5.66
CA GLU A 91 17.78 -7.31 -6.22
C GLU A 91 17.15 -8.71 -6.40
N GLY A 92 16.17 -9.09 -5.57
CA GLY A 92 15.38 -10.30 -5.74
C GLY A 92 14.65 -10.32 -7.09
N ILE A 93 14.07 -9.17 -7.46
CA ILE A 93 13.42 -8.96 -8.75
C ILE A 93 14.45 -8.95 -9.88
N GLU A 94 15.60 -8.29 -9.68
CA GLU A 94 16.68 -8.28 -10.67
C GLU A 94 17.20 -9.67 -11.02
N ARG A 95 17.30 -10.54 -10.00
CA ARG A 95 17.69 -11.95 -10.16
C ARG A 95 16.56 -12.84 -10.68
N GLY A 96 15.38 -12.29 -10.97
CA GLY A 96 14.21 -13.03 -11.45
C GLY A 96 13.61 -13.99 -10.41
N LYS A 97 13.90 -13.79 -9.11
CA LYS A 97 13.34 -14.60 -8.03
C LYS A 97 11.89 -14.22 -7.69
N GLN A 98 11.48 -13.02 -8.10
CA GLN A 98 10.16 -12.45 -7.81
C GLN A 98 9.71 -11.60 -9.00
N ASP A 99 8.44 -11.72 -9.38
CA ASP A 99 7.86 -10.90 -10.45
C ASP A 99 7.21 -9.63 -9.87
N TRP A 100 7.02 -8.60 -10.70
CA TRP A 100 6.27 -7.40 -10.34
C TRP A 100 4.78 -7.65 -10.09
N ALA A 101 4.25 -8.77 -10.58
CA ALA A 101 2.90 -9.25 -10.31
C ALA A 101 2.77 -9.90 -8.93
N ASP A 102 3.86 -10.40 -8.36
CA ASP A 102 3.90 -10.95 -7.02
C ASP A 102 3.91 -9.79 -6.01
N GLY A 103 2.98 -9.78 -5.06
CA GLY A 103 2.97 -8.77 -4.00
C GLY A 103 4.26 -8.82 -3.17
N PRO A 104 4.72 -7.71 -2.58
CA PRO A 104 5.90 -7.75 -1.72
C PRO A 104 5.68 -8.76 -0.59
N VAL A 105 6.62 -9.70 -0.45
CA VAL A 105 6.55 -10.81 0.49
C VAL A 105 6.40 -10.25 1.90
N LYS A 106 5.24 -10.49 2.53
CA LYS A 106 4.96 -10.08 3.92
C LYS A 106 5.79 -10.86 4.93
N ASP A 107 6.28 -12.03 4.52
CA ASP A 107 7.04 -12.97 5.34
C ASP A 107 8.51 -13.03 4.92
N VAL A 108 9.16 -11.87 4.71
CA VAL A 108 10.63 -11.87 4.71
C VAL A 108 11.04 -12.20 6.16
N PRO A 109 11.65 -13.37 6.42
CA PRO A 109 12.16 -13.67 7.76
C PRO A 109 13.06 -12.52 8.16
N SER A 110 12.86 -11.97 9.36
CA SER A 110 13.68 -10.89 9.92
C SER A 110 15.13 -11.16 9.55
N VAL A 111 15.67 -10.36 8.61
CA VAL A 111 17.04 -10.50 8.15
C VAL A 111 17.87 -10.46 9.41
N THR A 112 18.42 -11.62 9.78
CA THR A 112 19.23 -11.75 10.98
C THR A 112 20.59 -11.17 10.61
N VAL A 113 20.63 -9.85 10.49
CA VAL A 113 21.89 -9.11 10.48
C VAL A 113 22.49 -9.43 11.85
N LYS A 114 23.56 -10.22 11.85
CA LYS A 114 24.40 -10.44 13.03
C LYS A 114 25.02 -9.08 13.38
N ILE A 115 24.27 -8.29 14.14
CA ILE A 115 24.79 -7.11 14.82
C ILE A 115 25.73 -7.68 15.88
N ILE A 116 27.01 -7.35 15.73
CA ILE A 116 28.05 -7.59 16.74
C ILE A 116 27.52 -6.98 18.05
N GLU A 117 27.29 -7.86 19.02
CA GLU A 117 26.69 -7.55 20.32
C GLU A 117 27.73 -6.82 21.20
N GLU A 118 27.40 -5.63 21.68
CA GLU A 118 28.13 -4.94 22.76
C GLU A 118 27.11 -4.39 23.79
N PRO A 119 27.52 -4.23 25.07
CA PRO A 119 27.02 -5.06 26.16
C PRO A 119 25.85 -4.48 26.97
N LYS A 120 25.25 -5.40 27.75
CA LYS A 120 24.05 -5.31 28.60
C LYS A 120 24.10 -4.19 29.65
N VAL A 121 22.97 -3.50 29.81
CA VAL A 121 22.62 -2.74 31.02
C VAL A 121 21.33 -3.33 31.61
N ASP A 122 21.38 -3.63 32.90
CA ASP A 122 20.38 -4.39 33.66
C ASP A 122 18.98 -3.76 33.68
N LYS A 123 17.96 -4.61 33.53
CA LYS A 123 16.53 -4.27 33.61
C LYS A 123 16.00 -4.52 35.04
N PRO A 124 15.29 -3.58 35.68
CA PRO A 124 14.62 -3.83 36.96
C PRO A 124 13.28 -4.61 36.77
N PRO A 125 12.76 -5.26 37.84
CA PRO A 125 11.76 -6.32 37.71
C PRO A 125 10.33 -5.80 37.44
N PRO A 126 9.43 -6.66 36.92
CA PRO A 126 8.09 -6.27 36.50
C PRO A 126 7.14 -6.16 37.68
N ARG A 127 6.22 -5.18 37.64
CA ARG A 127 5.08 -5.09 38.56
C ARG A 127 3.79 -5.39 37.78
N GLU A 128 2.98 -6.25 38.39
CA GLU A 128 1.79 -6.91 37.84
C GLU A 128 0.62 -5.97 37.57
N GLY A 129 -0.23 -6.39 36.60
CA GLY A 129 -1.68 -6.24 36.70
C GLY A 129 -2.33 -5.21 35.78
N HIS A 130 -2.57 -5.57 34.52
CA HIS A 130 -3.75 -5.07 33.79
C HIS A 130 -4.13 -6.00 32.63
N ASN A 131 -5.43 -6.15 32.36
CA ASN A 131 -6.01 -7.09 31.39
C ASN A 131 -5.33 -7.03 30.01
N GLU A 132 -4.94 -8.19 29.47
CA GLU A 132 -4.19 -8.32 28.20
C GLU A 132 -4.90 -7.67 27.00
N ASP A 133 -6.23 -7.64 27.00
CA ASP A 133 -7.01 -7.00 25.93
C ASP A 133 -7.01 -5.47 26.03
N SER A 134 -6.93 -4.92 27.24
CA SER A 134 -6.83 -3.47 27.47
C SER A 134 -5.44 -2.96 27.10
N ILE A 135 -4.39 -3.73 27.40
CA ILE A 135 -3.01 -3.41 27.04
C ILE A 135 -2.83 -3.46 25.52
N LYS A 136 -3.45 -4.40 24.81
CA LYS A 136 -3.39 -4.47 23.33
C LYS A 136 -4.07 -3.28 22.67
N VAL A 137 -5.25 -2.87 23.12
CA VAL A 137 -5.96 -1.70 22.56
C VAL A 137 -5.20 -0.41 22.84
N GLU A 138 -4.60 -0.29 24.02
CA GLU A 138 -3.80 0.87 24.41
C GLU A 138 -2.43 0.90 23.70
N GLU A 139 -1.78 -0.25 23.50
CA GLU A 139 -0.55 -0.37 22.71
C GLU A 139 -0.81 -0.08 21.23
N GLU A 140 -1.92 -0.56 20.68
CA GLU A 140 -2.34 -0.27 19.30
C GLU A 140 -2.70 1.21 19.12
N ALA A 141 -3.40 1.81 20.10
CA ALA A 141 -3.67 3.24 20.15
C ALA A 141 -2.39 4.07 20.33
N ALA A 142 -1.43 3.61 21.13
CA ALA A 142 -0.13 4.25 21.31
C ALA A 142 0.74 4.14 20.05
N ARG A 143 0.68 3.02 19.32
CA ARG A 143 1.31 2.87 17.99
C ARG A 143 0.69 3.82 16.98
N LEU A 144 -0.64 3.94 16.95
CA LEU A 144 -1.35 4.93 16.14
C LEU A 144 -0.99 6.37 16.55
N ALA A 145 -0.92 6.65 17.85
CA ALA A 145 -0.54 7.95 18.42
C ALA A 145 0.97 8.25 18.38
N SER A 146 1.80 7.27 18.00
CA SER A 146 3.23 7.44 17.71
C SER A 146 3.45 7.79 16.23
N MET A 147 2.52 7.43 15.34
CA MET A 147 2.62 7.79 13.92
C MET A 147 2.56 9.30 13.70
N PRO A 148 3.34 9.89 12.78
CA PRO A 148 3.24 11.32 12.46
C PRO A 148 1.80 11.75 12.06
N ALA A 149 1.43 13.00 12.38
CA ALA A 149 0.05 13.50 12.18
C ALA A 149 -0.49 13.28 10.75
N TRP A 150 0.32 13.56 9.73
CA TRP A 150 -0.07 13.36 8.34
C TRP A 150 -0.39 11.89 7.98
N ARG A 151 0.23 10.93 8.68
CA ARG A 151 -0.02 9.50 8.49
C ARG A 151 -1.33 9.07 9.17
N ARG A 152 -1.62 9.61 10.36
CA ARG A 152 -2.93 9.42 11.02
C ARG A 152 -4.05 10.02 10.19
N ASP A 153 -3.85 11.23 9.66
CA ASP A 153 -4.83 11.93 8.82
C ASP A 153 -5.09 11.19 7.51
N MET A 154 -4.05 10.62 6.89
CA MET A 154 -4.18 9.81 5.69
C MET A 154 -4.92 8.48 5.96
N MET A 155 -4.62 7.78 7.06
CA MET A 155 -5.33 6.55 7.46
C MET A 155 -6.79 6.83 7.80
N LYS A 156 -7.05 7.91 8.55
CA LYS A 156 -8.41 8.37 8.85
C LYS A 156 -9.17 8.70 7.57
N LYS A 157 -8.55 9.43 6.64
CA LYS A 157 -9.12 9.73 5.33
C LYS A 157 -9.42 8.46 4.53
N LYS A 158 -8.54 7.45 4.57
CA LYS A 158 -8.75 6.16 3.89
C LYS A 158 -9.92 5.39 4.49
N MET A 159 -10.01 5.30 5.82
CA MET A 159 -11.14 4.67 6.51
C MET A 159 -12.46 5.39 6.24
N ASP A 160 -12.45 6.72 6.18
CA ASP A 160 -13.64 7.50 5.86
C ASP A 160 -14.05 7.37 4.39
N GLU A 161 -13.08 7.25 3.47
CA GLU A 161 -13.35 6.97 2.05
C GLU A 161 -13.92 5.56 1.85
N GLU A 162 -13.39 4.55 2.55
CA GLU A 162 -13.90 3.18 2.50
C GLU A 162 -15.32 3.09 3.05
N ARG A 163 -15.60 3.76 4.18
CA ARG A 163 -16.96 3.87 4.75
C ARG A 163 -17.92 4.59 3.79
N LYS A 164 -17.43 5.60 3.08
CA LYS A 164 -18.19 6.32 2.06
C LYS A 164 -18.46 5.46 0.83
N GLN A 165 -17.49 4.64 0.41
CA GLN A 165 -17.67 3.66 -0.66
C GLN A 165 -18.68 2.58 -0.26
N GLU A 166 -18.63 2.08 0.97
CA GLU A 166 -19.61 1.12 1.50
C GLU A 166 -21.02 1.73 1.54
N GLN A 167 -21.16 2.97 2.01
CA GLN A 167 -22.43 3.70 1.97
C GLN A 167 -22.94 3.95 0.55
N GLN A 168 -22.05 4.25 -0.40
CA GLN A 168 -22.43 4.39 -1.80
C GLN A 168 -22.84 3.05 -2.40
N ALA A 169 -22.10 1.97 -2.14
CA ALA A 169 -22.44 0.62 -2.60
C ALA A 169 -23.79 0.17 -2.02
N LYS A 170 -24.05 0.48 -0.75
CA LYS A 170 -25.35 0.21 -0.11
C LYS A 170 -26.47 1.02 -0.76
N GLN A 171 -26.26 2.31 -1.02
CA GLN A 171 -27.25 3.15 -1.72
C GLN A 171 -27.51 2.67 -3.16
N VAL A 172 -26.47 2.26 -3.89
CA VAL A 172 -26.62 1.70 -5.24
C VAL A 172 -27.41 0.39 -5.19
N LYS A 173 -27.10 -0.49 -4.22
CA LYS A 173 -27.81 -1.75 -4.03
C LYS A 173 -29.28 -1.55 -3.63
N ASP A 174 -29.56 -0.63 -2.71
CA ASP A 174 -30.92 -0.28 -2.31
C ASP A 174 -31.70 0.33 -3.49
N MET A 175 -31.05 1.16 -4.31
CA MET A 175 -31.65 1.73 -5.51
C MET A 175 -31.92 0.65 -6.57
N GLU A 176 -30.98 -0.27 -6.78
CA GLU A 176 -31.13 -1.41 -7.70
C GLU A 176 -32.27 -2.34 -7.23
N GLU A 177 -32.32 -2.70 -5.94
CA GLU A 177 -33.42 -3.47 -5.36
C GLU A 177 -34.76 -2.74 -5.56
N LYS A 178 -34.83 -1.44 -5.32
CA LYS A 178 -36.04 -0.65 -5.57
C LYS A 178 -36.48 -0.71 -7.04
N THR A 179 -35.53 -0.67 -7.98
CA THR A 179 -35.85 -0.83 -9.42
C THR A 179 -36.30 -2.25 -9.78
N GLU A 180 -35.73 -3.29 -9.16
CA GLU A 180 -36.17 -4.67 -9.34
C GLU A 180 -37.60 -4.87 -8.83
N LEU A 181 -37.90 -4.31 -7.65
CA LEU A 181 -39.24 -4.32 -7.05
C LEU A 181 -40.26 -3.60 -7.95
N GLU A 182 -39.92 -2.41 -8.44
CA GLU A 182 -40.77 -1.67 -9.37
C GLU A 182 -41.03 -2.45 -10.68
N ARG A 183 -40.03 -3.17 -11.20
CA ARG A 183 -40.22 -4.07 -12.36
C ARG A 183 -41.17 -5.23 -12.05
N LEU A 184 -41.05 -5.86 -10.89
CA LEU A 184 -41.97 -6.92 -10.47
C LEU A 184 -43.40 -6.41 -10.33
N ARG A 185 -43.56 -5.20 -9.77
CA ARG A 185 -44.85 -4.52 -9.65
C ARG A 185 -45.47 -4.21 -11.02
N ASN A 186 -44.67 -3.73 -11.98
CA ASN A 186 -45.14 -3.49 -13.35
C ASN A 186 -45.56 -4.77 -14.08
N LEU A 187 -44.98 -5.92 -13.70
CA LEU A 187 -45.39 -7.25 -14.16
C LEU A 187 -46.59 -7.83 -13.39
N GLY A 188 -47.13 -7.10 -12.40
CA GLY A 188 -48.31 -7.48 -11.62
C GLY A 188 -48.04 -8.47 -10.48
N TYR A 189 -46.77 -8.69 -10.10
CA TYR A 189 -46.42 -9.62 -9.02
C TYR A 189 -46.33 -8.91 -7.66
N ASP A 190 -46.79 -9.57 -6.60
CA ASP A 190 -46.64 -9.12 -5.21
C ASP A 190 -45.26 -9.52 -4.67
N GLU A 191 -44.42 -8.51 -4.45
CA GLU A 191 -43.04 -8.64 -3.98
C GLU A 191 -42.94 -9.36 -2.62
N THR A 192 -43.95 -9.20 -1.74
CA THR A 192 -43.94 -9.78 -0.38
C THR A 192 -44.21 -11.27 -0.37
N LYS A 193 -44.76 -11.82 -1.46
CA LYS A 193 -45.10 -13.24 -1.61
C LYS A 193 -44.07 -14.04 -2.41
N LEU A 194 -43.01 -13.38 -2.89
CA LEU A 194 -41.98 -13.99 -3.70
C LEU A 194 -40.67 -14.13 -2.92
N ALA A 195 -40.14 -15.36 -2.88
CA ALA A 195 -38.80 -15.60 -2.38
C ALA A 195 -37.73 -14.96 -3.31
N PRO A 196 -36.54 -14.58 -2.78
CA PRO A 196 -35.51 -13.90 -3.57
C PRO A 196 -35.13 -14.61 -4.88
N TRP A 197 -35.10 -15.95 -4.90
CA TRP A 197 -34.79 -16.73 -6.10
C TRP A 197 -35.93 -16.72 -7.14
N GLN A 198 -37.19 -16.62 -6.72
CA GLN A 198 -38.34 -16.53 -7.62
C GLN A 198 -38.36 -15.17 -8.33
N ARG A 199 -38.04 -14.09 -7.61
CA ARG A 199 -37.87 -12.74 -8.18
C ARG A 199 -36.86 -12.75 -9.34
N GLN A 200 -35.71 -13.38 -9.13
CA GLN A 200 -34.66 -13.51 -10.15
C GLN A 200 -35.10 -14.32 -11.38
N ILE A 201 -35.90 -15.38 -11.21
CA ILE A 201 -36.45 -16.15 -12.35
C ILE A 201 -37.48 -15.34 -13.13
N ILE A 202 -38.36 -14.60 -12.43
CA ILE A 202 -39.41 -13.78 -13.06
C ILE A 202 -38.77 -12.63 -13.86
N LEU A 203 -37.80 -11.93 -13.29
CA LEU A 203 -37.07 -10.86 -13.96
C LEU A 203 -36.34 -11.40 -15.21
N LYS A 204 -35.64 -12.55 -15.10
CA LYS A 204 -34.99 -13.20 -16.25
C LYS A 204 -35.95 -13.67 -17.34
N LYS A 205 -37.18 -14.11 -16.99
CA LYS A 205 -38.19 -14.53 -17.97
C LYS A 205 -38.88 -13.35 -18.66
N GLY A 206 -39.07 -12.25 -17.95
CA GLY A 206 -39.63 -11.01 -18.50
C GLY A 206 -38.75 -10.35 -19.56
N ASP A 207 -37.42 -10.47 -19.42
CA ASP A 207 -36.44 -9.93 -20.38
C ASP A 207 -36.40 -10.71 -21.72
N ILE A 208 -36.87 -11.96 -21.74
CA ILE A 208 -36.89 -12.82 -22.95
C ILE A 208 -38.12 -12.53 -23.85
N ALA A 209 -39.15 -11.86 -23.31
CA ALA A 209 -40.41 -11.63 -24.00
C ALA A 209 -40.45 -10.32 -24.83
N LYS A 210 -39.30 -9.75 -25.19
CA LYS A 210 -39.19 -8.49 -25.94
C LYS A 210 -38.39 -8.64 -27.24
#